data_AF-A0A5C5TSA2-F1
#
_entry.id   AF-A0A5C5TSA2-F1
#
_cell.length_a   1.000
_cell.length_b   1.000
_cell.length_c   1.000
_cell.angle_alpha   90.00
_cell.angle_beta   90.00
_cell.angle_gamma   90.00
#
_symmetry.space_group_name_H-M   'P 1'
#
loop_
_entity.id
_entity.type
_entity.pdbx_description
1 polymer ?
#
loop_
_entity_poly.entity_id
_entity_poly.type
_entity_poly.pdbx_seq_one_letter_code
_entity_poly.pdbx_strand_id
1 'polypeptide(L)'
;MIKERFLKPFASIEGRIQASSILIPPNVILSFLQSASDEELTKISYSIFVLFPDEIRTFKDKKFVEDYVKTYKLPPKRDLVYKIKAGRLVDMLRKNNQLTAKQFLRET
;
A
#
# COMPACT_ATOMS: atom_id res chain seq x y z
N MET A 1 -15.11 -3.31 5.83
CA MET A 1 -14.41 -4.41 6.56
C MET A 1 -12.94 -4.52 6.17
N ILE A 2 -12.55 -4.24 4.92
CA ILE A 2 -11.16 -4.37 4.46
C ILE A 2 -10.29 -3.21 4.98
N LYS A 3 -10.82 -1.98 4.97
CA LYS A 3 -10.15 -0.82 5.59
C LYS A 3 -9.76 -1.06 7.05
N GLU A 4 -10.67 -1.55 7.89
CA GLU A 4 -10.35 -1.83 9.30
C GLU A 4 -9.39 -3.00 9.49
N ARG A 5 -9.33 -3.96 8.57
CA ARG A 5 -8.44 -5.11 8.68
C ARG A 5 -6.99 -4.80 8.25
N PHE A 6 -6.82 -3.93 7.25
CA PHE A 6 -5.50 -3.64 6.67
C PHE A 6 -5.02 -2.20 6.79
N LEU A 7 -5.91 -1.23 7.05
CA LEU A 7 -5.56 0.17 7.33
C LEU A 7 -5.46 0.49 8.82
N LYS A 8 -6.11 -0.29 9.69
CA LYS A 8 -5.95 -0.16 11.15
C LYS A 8 -4.51 -0.41 11.63
N PRO A 9 -3.74 -1.35 11.03
CA PRO A 9 -2.30 -1.37 11.17
C PRO A 9 -1.69 0.01 10.85
N PHE A 10 -1.99 0.64 9.70
CA PHE A 10 -1.43 1.95 9.37
C PHE A 10 -1.74 3.06 10.39
N ALA A 11 -2.96 3.08 10.95
CA ALA A 11 -3.35 4.05 11.97
C ALA A 11 -2.60 3.85 13.31
N SER A 12 -2.31 2.60 13.69
CA SER A 12 -1.45 2.28 14.85
C SER A 12 0.06 2.36 14.55
N ILE A 13 0.44 2.60 13.29
CA ILE A 13 1.81 2.60 12.77
C ILE A 13 2.24 4.02 12.37
N GLU A 14 1.54 5.11 12.76
CA GLU A 14 2.04 6.48 12.53
C GLU A 14 3.50 6.67 12.98
N GLY A 15 3.91 6.01 14.08
CA GLY A 15 5.31 5.97 14.54
C GLY A 15 6.25 5.01 13.80
N ARG A 16 5.73 4.04 13.03
CA ARG A 16 6.50 3.01 12.30
C ARG A 16 6.56 3.24 10.78
N ILE A 17 5.63 4.00 10.19
CA ILE A 17 5.69 4.45 8.78
C ILE A 17 6.87 5.43 8.59
N GLN A 18 7.28 6.12 9.67
CA GLN A 18 8.49 6.95 9.71
C GLN A 18 9.77 6.19 9.33
N ALA A 19 9.79 4.86 9.42
CA ALA A 19 10.94 4.04 9.06
C ALA A 19 11.01 3.68 7.56
N SER A 20 10.07 4.13 6.73
CA SER A 20 10.04 3.73 5.32
C SER A 20 11.01 4.55 4.45
N SER A 21 11.90 3.86 3.74
CA SER A 21 12.89 4.42 2.80
C SER A 21 12.30 5.14 1.57
N ILE A 22 10.98 5.18 1.45
CA ILE A 22 10.25 5.77 0.31
C ILE A 22 10.10 7.30 0.41
N LEU A 23 10.48 7.92 1.53
CA LEU A 23 10.48 9.39 1.71
C LEU A 23 9.11 10.03 1.45
N ILE A 24 8.02 9.32 1.75
CA ILE A 24 6.66 9.84 1.66
C ILE A 24 6.14 10.04 3.09
N PRO A 25 5.59 11.23 3.43
CA PRO A 25 5.03 11.47 4.75
C PRO A 25 3.93 10.46 5.12
N PRO A 26 3.91 9.94 6.37
CA PRO A 26 2.90 8.96 6.80
C PRO A 26 1.44 9.41 6.58
N ASN A 27 1.15 10.69 6.81
CA ASN A 27 -0.17 11.28 6.59
C ASN A 27 -0.60 11.25 5.12
N VAL A 28 0.34 11.36 4.18
CA VAL A 28 0.08 11.25 2.73
C VAL A 28 -0.28 9.81 2.37
N ILE A 29 0.46 8.83 2.89
CA ILE A 29 0.15 7.40 2.72
C ILE A 29 -1.24 7.07 3.28
N LEU A 30 -1.52 7.54 4.50
CA LEU A 30 -2.82 7.35 5.16
C LEU A 30 -3.95 7.97 4.34
N SER A 31 -3.79 9.22 3.88
CA SER A 31 -4.80 9.91 3.08
C SER A 31 -5.09 9.17 1.77
N PHE A 32 -4.04 8.72 1.06
CA PHE A 32 -4.19 7.91 -0.15
C PHE A 32 -4.97 6.62 0.13
N LEU A 33 -4.59 5.87 1.16
CA LEU A 33 -5.25 4.61 1.52
C LEU A 33 -6.71 4.80 1.96
N GLN A 34 -7.00 5.88 2.69
CA GLN A 34 -8.35 6.23 3.11
C GLN A 34 -9.24 6.64 1.94
N SER A 35 -8.67 7.20 0.87
CA SER A 35 -9.41 7.60 -0.33
C SER A 35 -9.96 6.41 -1.14
N ALA A 36 -9.38 5.21 -0.99
CA ALA A 36 -9.73 4.04 -1.78
C ALA A 36 -11.05 3.40 -1.32
N SER A 37 -11.90 2.93 -2.23
CA SER A 37 -12.97 1.97 -1.90
C SER A 37 -12.41 0.55 -1.67
N ASP A 38 -13.21 -0.38 -1.13
CA ASP A 38 -12.80 -1.79 -0.95
C ASP A 38 -12.46 -2.46 -2.32
N GLU A 39 -13.15 -2.06 -3.39
CA GLU A 39 -12.86 -2.50 -4.76
C GLU A 39 -11.55 -1.91 -5.29
N GLU A 40 -11.32 -0.61 -5.07
CA GLU A 40 -10.08 0.07 -5.47
C GLU A 40 -8.88 -0.51 -4.72
N LEU A 41 -9.01 -0.73 -3.40
CA LEU A 41 -8.01 -1.42 -2.56
C LEU A 41 -7.65 -2.79 -3.13
N THR A 42 -8.63 -3.53 -3.62
CA THR A 42 -8.37 -4.83 -4.24
C THR A 42 -7.52 -4.69 -5.50
N LYS A 43 -7.80 -3.69 -6.34
CA LYS A 43 -7.04 -3.42 -7.59
C LYS A 43 -5.62 -2.91 -7.34
N ILE A 44 -5.42 -2.12 -6.29
CA ILE A 44 -4.11 -1.50 -5.96
C ILE A 44 -3.33 -2.26 -4.88
N SER A 45 -3.89 -3.34 -4.34
CA SER A 45 -3.34 -4.14 -3.23
C SER A 45 -1.85 -4.47 -3.38
N TYR A 46 -1.41 -4.82 -4.59
CA TYR A 46 0.02 -4.99 -4.86
C TYR A 46 0.85 -3.73 -4.78
N SER A 47 0.34 -2.65 -5.38
CA SER A 47 1.05 -1.37 -5.45
C SER A 47 1.21 -0.78 -4.07
N ILE A 48 0.19 -0.88 -3.21
CA ILE A 48 0.26 -0.34 -1.85
C ILE A 48 1.14 -1.17 -0.92
N PHE A 49 1.48 -2.43 -1.27
CA PHE A 49 2.39 -3.25 -0.46
C PHE A 49 3.76 -2.57 -0.27
N VAL A 50 4.21 -1.78 -1.25
CA VAL A 50 5.48 -1.02 -1.16
C VAL A 50 5.42 0.10 -0.10
N LEU A 51 4.22 0.57 0.25
CA LEU A 51 3.99 1.63 1.23
C LEU A 51 4.05 1.14 2.68
N PHE A 52 4.11 -0.18 2.89
CA PHE A 52 4.23 -0.75 4.23
C PHE A 52 5.64 -0.53 4.80
N PRO A 53 5.78 -0.42 6.13
CA PRO A 53 7.07 -0.45 6.80
C PRO A 53 7.92 -1.65 6.39
N ASP A 54 9.25 -1.49 6.41
CA ASP A 54 10.18 -2.55 6.03
C ASP A 54 10.02 -3.81 6.90
N GLU A 55 9.62 -3.70 8.18
CA GLU A 55 9.39 -4.89 9.02
C GLU A 55 8.25 -5.78 8.51
N ILE A 56 7.23 -5.17 7.90
CA ILE A 56 6.11 -5.89 7.28
C ILE A 56 6.53 -6.41 5.90
N ARG A 57 7.23 -5.58 5.10
CA ARG A 57 7.68 -5.97 3.75
C ARG A 57 8.75 -7.05 3.73
N THR A 58 9.58 -7.14 4.77
CA THR A 58 10.66 -8.14 4.91
C THR A 58 10.17 -9.51 5.41
N PHE A 59 8.86 -9.73 5.47
CA PHE A 59 8.25 -11.00 5.88
C PHE A 59 8.60 -11.43 7.31
N LYS A 60 9.01 -10.50 8.19
CA LYS A 60 9.16 -10.81 9.62
C LYS A 60 7.82 -11.15 10.26
N ASP A 61 6.72 -10.59 9.75
CA ASP A 61 5.35 -10.98 10.08
C ASP A 61 4.72 -11.80 8.94
N LYS A 62 5.10 -13.08 8.87
CA LYS A 62 4.58 -14.01 7.83
C LYS A 62 3.06 -14.15 7.88
N LYS A 63 2.46 -14.12 9.07
CA LYS A 63 1.02 -14.29 9.26
C LYS A 63 0.25 -13.13 8.64
N PHE A 64 0.69 -11.89 8.85
CA PHE A 64 0.09 -10.72 8.22
C PHE A 64 0.17 -10.81 6.69
N VAL A 65 1.36 -11.13 6.15
CA VAL A 65 1.56 -11.19 4.70
C VAL A 65 0.72 -12.30 4.06
N GLU A 66 0.64 -13.48 4.68
CA GLU A 66 -0.22 -14.57 4.21
C GLU A 66 -1.70 -14.18 4.21
N ASP A 67 -2.19 -13.55 5.28
CA ASP A 67 -3.56 -13.06 5.37
C ASP A 67 -3.85 -11.99 4.31
N TYR A 68 -2.89 -11.08 4.07
CA TYR A 68 -2.97 -10.03 3.05
C TYR A 68 -3.06 -10.64 1.65
N VAL A 69 -2.16 -11.57 1.32
CA VAL A 69 -2.12 -12.29 0.04
C VAL A 69 -3.40 -13.08 -0.19
N LYS A 70 -3.88 -13.82 0.82
CA LYS A 70 -5.13 -14.59 0.73
C LYS A 70 -6.34 -13.69 0.53
N THR A 71 -6.40 -12.58 1.27
CA THR A 71 -7.58 -11.69 1.22
C THR A 71 -7.70 -10.97 -0.11
N TYR A 72 -6.58 -10.50 -0.67
CA TYR A 72 -6.59 -9.82 -1.96
C TYR A 72 -6.32 -10.74 -3.16
N LYS A 73 -6.24 -12.07 -2.94
CA LYS A 73 -5.95 -13.09 -3.96
C LYS A 73 -4.73 -12.73 -4.80
N LEU A 74 -3.69 -12.28 -4.12
CA LEU A 74 -2.46 -11.81 -4.76
C LEU A 74 -1.72 -13.00 -5.39
N PRO A 75 -1.34 -12.97 -6.69
CA PRO A 75 -0.48 -14.00 -7.28
C PRO A 75 0.78 -14.35 -6.46
N PRO A 76 1.18 -15.62 -6.44
CA PRO A 76 2.33 -16.06 -5.66
C PRO A 76 3.67 -15.44 -6.12
N LYS A 77 3.74 -14.89 -7.35
CA LYS A 77 4.94 -14.26 -7.90
C LYS A 77 4.79 -12.75 -8.03
N ARG A 78 5.80 -12.02 -7.54
CA ARG A 78 6.04 -10.61 -7.86
C ARG A 78 6.51 -10.50 -9.32
N ASP A 79 5.55 -10.47 -10.25
CA ASP A 79 5.77 -10.10 -11.64
C ASP A 79 6.34 -8.66 -11.76
N LEU A 80 7.14 -8.42 -12.81
CA LEU A 80 7.74 -7.14 -13.17
C LEU A 80 6.70 -6.02 -13.25
N VAL A 81 5.49 -6.33 -13.74
CA VAL A 81 4.36 -5.40 -13.82
C VAL A 81 4.04 -4.80 -12.44
N TYR A 82 4.11 -5.60 -11.37
CA TYR A 82 3.85 -5.09 -10.02
C TYR A 82 4.93 -4.15 -9.52
N LYS A 83 6.20 -4.46 -9.80
CA LYS A 83 7.32 -3.58 -9.44
C LYS A 83 7.18 -2.21 -10.12
N ILE A 84 6.79 -2.21 -11.39
CA ILE A 84 6.56 -0.97 -12.16
C ILE A 84 5.39 -0.19 -11.57
N LYS A 85 4.24 -0.83 -11.30
CA LYS A 85 3.07 -0.15 -10.72
C LYS A 85 3.35 0.38 -9.30
N ALA A 86 4.08 -0.37 -8.48
CA ALA A 86 4.50 0.07 -7.16
C ALA A 86 5.45 1.27 -7.22
N GLY A 87 6.43 1.26 -8.13
CA GLY A 87 7.31 2.40 -8.37
C GLY A 87 6.55 3.64 -8.81
N ARG A 88 5.62 3.49 -9.77
CA ARG A 88 4.75 4.59 -10.21
C ARG A 88 3.93 5.19 -9.08
N LEU A 89 3.37 4.35 -8.20
CA LEU A 89 2.62 4.84 -7.04
C LEU A 89 3.48 5.73 -6.15
N VAL A 90 4.70 5.29 -5.84
CA VAL A 90 5.66 6.07 -5.04
C VAL A 90 5.97 7.40 -5.72
N ASP A 91 6.27 7.40 -7.01
CA ASP A 91 6.59 8.62 -7.76
C ASP A 91 5.41 9.59 -7.84
N MET A 92 4.19 9.07 -8.03
CA MET A 92 2.98 9.88 -8.08
C MET A 92 2.66 10.49 -6.71
N LEU A 93 2.81 9.74 -5.62
CA LEU A 93 2.62 10.26 -4.27
C LEU A 93 3.66 11.33 -3.91
N ARG A 94 4.92 11.17 -4.33
CA ARG A 94 5.96 12.21 -4.13
C ARG A 94 5.66 13.51 -4.87
N LYS A 95 5.03 13.41 -6.06
CA LYS A 95 4.65 14.57 -6.87
C LYS A 95 3.33 15.19 -6.43
N ASN A 96 2.41 14.38 -5.92
CA ASN A 96 1.07 14.77 -5.54
C ASN A 96 0.68 14.13 -4.20
N ASN A 97 0.84 14.91 -3.13
CA ASN A 97 0.47 14.50 -1.78
C ASN A 97 -1.04 14.35 -1.54
N GLN A 98 -1.87 14.76 -2.51
CA GLN A 98 -3.34 14.61 -2.49
C GLN A 98 -3.83 13.55 -3.48
N LEU A 99 -2.93 12.73 -4.02
CA LEU A 99 -3.29 11.64 -4.92
C LEU A 99 -4.33 10.73 -4.25
N THR A 100 -5.37 10.40 -4.98
CA THR A 100 -6.39 9.43 -4.58
C THR A 100 -6.19 8.10 -5.30
N ALA A 101 -6.70 7.02 -4.73
CA ALA A 101 -6.69 5.71 -5.37
C ALA A 101 -7.38 5.73 -6.75
N LYS A 102 -8.48 6.48 -6.88
CA LYS A 102 -9.20 6.67 -8.14
C LYS A 102 -8.38 7.39 -9.22
N GLN A 103 -7.54 8.36 -8.83
CA GLN A 103 -6.62 9.03 -9.75
C GLN A 103 -5.51 8.08 -10.17
N PHE A 104 -4.88 7.40 -9.21
CA PHE A 104 -3.85 6.40 -9.49
C PHE A 104 -4.33 5.33 -10.47
N LEU A 105 -5.51 4.75 -10.24
CA LEU A 105 -6.11 3.74 -11.11
C LEU A 105 -6.46 4.23 -12.52
N ARG A 106 -6.65 5.54 -12.74
CA ARG A 106 -6.86 6.08 -14.09
C ARG A 106 -5.56 6.21 -14.88
N GLU A 107 -4.44 6.34 -14.19
CA GLU A 107 -3.13 6.58 -14.79
C GLU A 107 -2.28 5.28 -14.95
N THR A 108 -2.80 4.12 -14.51
CA THR A 108 -2.08 2.83 -14.49
C THR A 108 -2.92 1.61 -14.85
#